data_AF-A0A496VIV3-F1
#
_entry.id   AF-A0A496VIV3-F1
#
_cell.length_a   1.000
_cell.length_b   1.000
_cell.length_c   1.000
_cell.angle_alpha   90.00
_cell.angle_beta   90.00
_cell.angle_gamma   90.00
#
_symmetry.space_group_name_H-M   'P 1'
#
loop_
_entity.id
_entity.type
_entity.pdbx_description
1 polymer ?
#
loop_
_entity_poly.entity_id
_entity_poly.type
_entity_poly.pdbx_seq_one_letter_code
_entity_poly.pdbx_strand_id
1 'polypeptide(L)'
;MSYPLRYPFSWFLARIGVTITININFIYDDDEKVFVATSRDIQGLVLEAENFNTLIKEIEEAIPNLLILGYKKSLPKVSTDVIFKDHIAIA
;
A
#
# COMPACT_ATOMS: atom_id res chain seq x y z
N MET A 1 -15.19 9.92 -0.54
CA MET A 1 -14.28 10.64 0.39
C MET A 1 -13.21 9.64 0.82
N SER A 2 -11.95 9.85 0.42
CA SER A 2 -10.85 8.94 0.74
C SER A 2 -10.24 9.33 2.09
N TYR A 3 -10.18 8.39 3.05
CA TYR A 3 -9.60 8.62 4.37
C TYR A 3 -8.31 7.80 4.52
N PRO A 4 -7.12 8.42 4.51
CA PRO A 4 -5.85 7.70 4.60
C PRO A 4 -5.71 6.89 5.90
N LEU A 5 -5.06 5.73 5.84
CA LEU A 5 -4.80 4.90 7.02
C LEU A 5 -4.00 5.64 8.10
N ARG A 6 -3.06 6.50 7.72
CA ARG A 6 -2.23 7.27 8.68
C ARG A 6 -2.99 8.32 9.50
N TYR A 7 -4.22 8.67 9.13
CA TYR A 7 -5.00 9.67 9.85
C TYR A 7 -5.60 9.09 11.14
N PRO A 8 -5.80 9.91 12.18
CA PRO A 8 -6.31 9.43 13.47
C PRO A 8 -7.67 8.77 13.30
N PHE A 9 -7.99 7.76 14.12
CA PHE A 9 -9.27 7.04 14.09
C PHE A 9 -9.57 6.27 12.78
N SER A 10 -8.64 6.16 11.82
CA SER A 10 -8.83 5.37 10.59
C SER A 10 -9.33 3.95 10.86
N TRP A 11 -8.77 3.29 11.87
CA TRP A 11 -9.18 1.96 12.34
C TRP A 11 -10.61 1.90 12.89
N PHE A 12 -11.07 2.95 13.55
CA PHE A 12 -12.45 3.02 14.03
C PHE A 12 -13.40 3.22 12.84
N LEU A 13 -13.07 4.12 11.92
CA LEU A 13 -13.82 4.39 10.70
C LEU A 13 -13.94 3.15 9.81
N ALA A 14 -12.87 2.36 9.67
CA ALA A 14 -12.89 1.09 8.96
C ALA A 14 -13.93 0.10 9.54
N ARG A 15 -14.07 0.04 10.88
CA ARG A 15 -15.00 -0.87 11.56
C ARG A 15 -16.47 -0.50 11.36
N ILE A 16 -16.76 0.78 11.11
CA ILE A 16 -18.12 1.26 10.84
C ILE A 16 -18.45 1.32 9.34
N GLY A 17 -17.58 0.77 8.48
CA GLY A 17 -17.83 0.63 7.05
C GLY A 17 -17.32 1.79 6.18
N VAL A 18 -16.47 2.68 6.71
CA VAL A 18 -15.84 3.73 5.90
C VAL A 18 -14.64 3.14 5.14
N THR A 19 -14.57 3.42 3.84
CA THR A 19 -13.42 3.06 3.01
C THR A 19 -12.17 3.81 3.45
N ILE A 20 -11.16 3.06 3.88
CA ILE A 20 -9.82 3.58 4.20
C ILE A 20 -8.92 3.41 2.98
N THR A 21 -8.08 4.40 2.71
CA THR A 21 -7.15 4.37 1.58
C THR A 21 -5.72 4.16 2.07
N ILE A 22 -4.98 3.33 1.35
CA ILE A 22 -3.56 3.10 1.54
C ILE A 22 -2.85 3.69 0.32
N ASN A 23 -1.89 4.58 0.52
CA ASN A 23 -1.11 5.16 -0.55
C ASN A 23 0.21 4.38 -0.70
N ILE A 24 0.41 3.81 -1.88
CA ILE A 24 1.64 3.13 -2.29
C ILE A 24 2.36 4.02 -3.29
N ASN A 25 3.64 4.28 -3.04
CA ASN A 25 4.52 4.99 -3.96
C ASN A 25 5.29 3.96 -4.78
N PHE A 26 5.41 4.22 -6.07
CA PHE A 26 6.21 3.42 -6.99
C PHE A 26 7.33 4.26 -7.56
N ILE A 27 8.52 3.67 -7.65
CA ILE A 27 9.70 4.23 -8.29
C ILE A 27 10.23 3.13 -9.21
N TYR A 28 10.61 3.48 -10.43
CA TYR A 28 11.37 2.58 -11.30
C TYR A 28 12.86 2.91 -11.13
N ASP A 29 13.66 1.91 -10.80
CA ASP A 29 15.10 2.00 -10.76
C ASP A 29 15.65 1.63 -12.14
N ASP A 30 16.22 2.61 -12.83
CA ASP A 30 16.76 2.43 -14.18
C ASP A 30 18.10 1.68 -14.21
N ASP A 31 18.86 1.68 -13.13
CA ASP A 31 20.16 1.01 -13.04
C ASP A 31 19.97 -0.50 -12.83
N GLU A 32 19.00 -0.86 -11.97
CA GLU A 32 18.67 -2.25 -11.66
C GLU A 32 17.53 -2.83 -12.50
N LYS A 33 16.83 -1.98 -13.27
CA LYS A 33 15.67 -2.34 -14.11
C LYS A 33 14.50 -2.96 -13.34
N VAL A 34 14.29 -2.53 -12.10
CA VAL A 34 13.22 -3.02 -11.21
C VAL A 34 12.27 -1.91 -10.78
N PHE A 35 11.02 -2.28 -10.50
CA PHE A 35 10.07 -1.41 -9.81
C PHE A 35 10.22 -1.59 -8.30
N VAL A 36 10.25 -0.49 -7.56
CA VAL A 36 10.28 -0.45 -6.10
C VAL A 36 8.98 0.16 -5.58
N ALA A 37 8.33 -0.52 -4.64
CA ALA A 37 7.14 -0.04 -3.95
C ALA A 37 7.43 0.27 -2.48
N THR A 38 6.98 1.45 -2.04
CA THR A 38 7.07 1.88 -0.63
C THR A 38 5.75 2.49 -0.17
N SER A 39 5.51 2.55 1.14
CA SER A 39 4.33 3.26 1.66
C SER A 39 4.62 3.98 2.96
N ARG A 40 4.02 5.16 3.11
CA ARG A 40 3.96 5.88 4.40
C ARG A 40 2.78 5.44 5.26
N ASP A 41 1.82 4.72 4.68
CA ASP A 41 0.64 4.20 5.40
C ASP A 41 0.89 2.81 5.99
N ILE A 42 1.76 2.02 5.35
CA ILE A 42 2.13 0.66 5.75
C ILE A 42 3.57 0.65 6.23
N GLN A 43 3.76 0.57 7.54
CA GLN A 43 5.09 0.46 8.13
C GLN A 43 5.77 -0.84 7.68
N GLY A 44 6.99 -0.71 7.17
CA GLY A 44 7.80 -1.85 6.72
C GLY A 44 7.48 -2.34 5.31
N LEU A 45 6.60 -1.67 4.56
CA LEU A 45 6.40 -2.00 3.15
C LEU A 45 7.55 -1.44 2.30
N VAL A 46 8.42 -2.35 1.87
CA VAL A 46 9.42 -2.16 0.82
C VAL A 46 9.44 -3.45 0.01
N LEU A 47 9.08 -3.38 -1.26
CA LEU A 47 9.06 -4.52 -2.19
C LEU A 47 9.67 -4.09 -3.52
N GLU A 48 10.30 -5.02 -4.22
CA GLU A 48 10.91 -4.79 -5.52
C GLU A 48 10.59 -5.94 -6.48
N ALA A 49 10.32 -5.63 -7.74
CA ALA A 49 10.17 -6.65 -8.78
C ALA A 49 10.47 -6.08 -10.18
N GLU A 50 11.01 -6.91 -11.06
CA GLU A 50 11.26 -6.57 -12.47
C GLU A 50 9.96 -6.24 -13.24
N ASN A 51 8.85 -6.85 -12.84
CA ASN A 51 7.56 -6.69 -13.50
C ASN A 51 6.55 -6.00 -12.58
N PHE A 52 5.94 -4.92 -13.09
CA PHE A 52 4.94 -4.17 -12.35
C PHE A 52 3.77 -5.05 -11.86
N ASN A 53 3.24 -5.95 -12.69
CA ASN A 53 2.12 -6.82 -12.29
C ASN A 53 2.52 -7.81 -11.19
N THR A 54 3.77 -8.26 -11.18
CA THR A 54 4.31 -9.10 -10.10
C THR A 54 4.37 -8.29 -8.81
N LEU A 55 4.90 -7.07 -8.87
CA LEU A 55 4.98 -6.17 -7.73
C LEU A 55 3.59 -5.92 -7.10
N ILE A 56 2.55 -5.71 -7.91
CA ILE A 56 1.19 -5.52 -7.41
C ILE A 56 0.67 -6.73 -6.64
N LYS A 57 0.88 -7.94 -7.16
CA LYS A 57 0.47 -9.17 -6.46
C LYS A 57 1.19 -9.32 -5.13
N GLU A 58 2.50 -9.08 -5.11
CA GLU A 58 3.29 -9.14 -3.89
C GLU A 58 2.85 -8.09 -2.86
N ILE A 59 2.48 -6.88 -3.30
CA ILE A 59 1.90 -5.85 -2.43
C ILE A 59 0.57 -6.33 -1.84
N GLU A 60 -0.33 -6.89 -2.65
CA GLU A 60 -1.62 -7.42 -2.20
C GLU A 60 -1.45 -8.54 -1.14
N GLU A 61 -0.43 -9.37 -1.29
CA GLU A 61 -0.09 -10.44 -0.33
C GLU A 61 0.61 -9.92 0.93
N ALA A 62 1.47 -8.91 0.81
CA ALA A 62 2.26 -8.37 1.91
C ALA A 62 1.44 -7.45 2.84
N ILE A 63 0.54 -6.64 2.27
CA ILE A 63 -0.23 -5.63 3.01
C ILE A 63 -0.97 -6.23 4.22
N PRO A 64 -1.73 -7.34 4.12
CA PRO A 64 -2.41 -7.94 5.26
C PRO A 64 -1.44 -8.33 6.39
N ASN A 65 -0.31 -8.93 6.04
CA ASN A 65 0.71 -9.39 7.00
C ASN A 65 1.35 -8.21 7.72
N LEU A 66 1.74 -7.17 6.97
CA LEU A 66 2.35 -5.96 7.53
C LEU A 66 1.36 -5.18 8.41
N LEU A 67 0.07 -5.16 8.06
CA LEU A 67 -0.96 -4.52 8.86
C LEU A 67 -1.19 -5.24 10.20
N ILE A 68 -1.18 -6.58 10.20
CA ILE A 68 -1.25 -7.39 11.42
C ILE A 68 -0.03 -7.10 12.30
N LEU A 69 1.17 -7.05 11.72
CA LEU A 69 2.42 -6.84 12.45
C LEU A 69 2.51 -5.42 13.06
N GLY A 70 2.23 -4.39 12.26
CA GLY A 70 2.40 -2.99 12.66
C GLY A 70 1.36 -2.51 13.66
N TYR A 71 0.12 -3.00 13.57
CA TYR A 71 -0.99 -2.46 14.38
C TYR A 71 -1.49 -3.44 15.44
N LYS A 72 -0.97 -4.67 15.51
CA LYS A 72 -1.42 -5.74 16.43
C LYS A 72 -2.94 -5.94 16.44
N LYS A 73 -3.61 -5.60 15.33
CA LYS A 73 -5.07 -5.64 15.16
C LYS A 73 -5.37 -6.17 13.77
N SER A 74 -6.26 -7.15 13.67
CA SER A 74 -6.78 -7.60 12.38
C SER A 74 -7.71 -6.54 11.81
N LEU A 75 -7.53 -6.21 10.54
CA LEU A 75 -8.49 -5.36 9.83
C LEU A 75 -9.77 -6.16 9.57
N PRO A 76 -10.96 -5.55 9.73
CA PRO A 76 -12.15 -6.08 9.07
C PRO A 76 -11.90 -6.08 7.56
N LYS A 77 -12.30 -7.17 6.91
CA LYS A 77 -12.14 -7.51 5.48
C LYS A 77 -11.89 -6.27 4.60
N VAL A 78 -10.62 -6.03 4.27
CA VAL A 78 -10.21 -4.90 3.44
C VAL A 78 -10.46 -5.27 1.99
N SER A 79 -11.35 -4.53 1.32
CA SER A 79 -11.37 -4.50 -0.14
C SER A 79 -10.26 -3.55 -0.56
N THR A 80 -9.14 -4.09 -1.04
CA THR A 80 -8.03 -3.29 -1.54
C THR A 80 -8.30 -2.89 -2.97
N ASP A 81 -8.80 -1.67 -3.18
CA ASP A 81 -8.77 -1.04 -4.51
C ASP A 81 -7.41 -0.37 -4.68
N VAL A 82 -6.56 -0.94 -5.54
CA VAL A 82 -5.27 -0.34 -5.90
C VAL A 82 -5.53 0.78 -6.91
N ILE A 83 -5.49 2.02 -6.45
CA ILE A 83 -5.63 3.20 -7.30
C ILE A 83 -4.25 3.75 -7.61
N PHE A 84 -3.79 3.52 -8.84
CA PHE A 84 -2.60 4.18 -9.38
C PHE A 84 -2.92 5.65 -9.61
N LYS A 85 -2.20 6.54 -8.93
CA LYS A 85 -2.16 7.95 -9.29
C LYS A 85 -0.81 8.18 -9.92
N ASP A 86 -0.81 8.52 -11.21
CA ASP A 86 0.38 8.69 -12.03
C ASP A 86 1.50 9.46 -11.30
N HIS A 87 2.72 8.91 -11.37
CA HIS A 87 3.93 9.61 -11.03
C HIS A 87 4.81 9.62 -12.28
N ILE A 88 5.04 10.83 -12.76
CA ILE A 88 5.86 11.19 -13.93
C ILE A 88 7.27 10.59 -13.76
N ALA A 89 7.72 9.83 -14.75
CA ALA A 89 9.14 9.50 -14.88
C ALA A 89 9.93 10.82 -14.99
N ILE A 90 10.79 11.10 -14.02
CA ILE A 90 11.82 12.12 -14.20
C ILE A 90 12.93 11.43 -14.97
N ALA A 91 12.98 11.74 -16.27
CA ALA A 91 14.07 11.40 -17.16
C ALA A 91 15.35 12.20 -16.83
#